data_AF-A0A2G4E2S0-F1
#
_entry.id   AF-A0A2G4E2S0-F1
#
_cell.length_a   1.000
_cell.length_b   1.000
_cell.length_c   1.000
_cell.angle_alpha   90.00
_cell.angle_beta   90.00
_cell.angle_gamma   90.00
#
_symmetry.space_group_name_H-M   'P 1'
#
loop_
_entity.id
_entity.type
_entity.pdbx_description
1 polymer ?
#
loop_
_entity_poly.entity_id
_entity_poly.type
_entity_poly.pdbx_seq_one_letter_code
_entity_poly.pdbx_strand_id
1 'polypeptide(L)'
;MNYALNNAFNTSTNKAAEEAALAPRALIDASLGQGDDSVRTTGLILTKEQIIDLYRYEQKGLHLPTTAEAVSVYLGYHQQNPPGRGLTVSDFTKTFNIIKVHASKWDGLRQRIKLISSELKLFANFMTSTGTRVVRALDAVSASKVLKDLGIITIEDLKRVEQEMGAALPDLTLDDDDKDAVKSVSYILGRVLVRVNTEEKRSNRLKADLDAFAKELANTVRPEISLRLVAIDNNNFKGDVVRLQKEIEDLDKQIDEKSASYKQMVNDSLSAASKLNVIGLGMAIYFGVEAENVRQERNALKKLRHVKNTEMGTKSTVLRRLNDVKGDMQDLELLTLQADVATQNLVTVWNKLYLYIKNSQEASEFITDALKVSFLAFHFEQVIEPWALIRDEADELYAVFAEADAEIKKYR
;
A
#
# COMPACT_ATOMS: atom_id res chain seq x y z
N MET A 1 -8.28 -39.78 -47.75
CA MET A 1 -8.79 -38.42 -47.43
C MET A 1 -9.04 -38.21 -45.93
N ASN A 2 -9.51 -39.20 -45.16
CA ASN A 2 -9.77 -39.06 -43.72
C ASN A 2 -8.52 -38.95 -42.80
N TYR A 3 -7.35 -39.46 -43.20
CA TYR A 3 -6.12 -39.36 -42.39
C TYR A 3 -5.49 -37.96 -42.40
N ALA A 4 -5.64 -37.19 -43.48
CA ALA A 4 -5.08 -35.84 -43.59
C ALA A 4 -5.90 -34.79 -42.82
N LEU A 5 -7.23 -34.97 -42.75
CA LEU A 5 -8.13 -34.07 -42.03
C LEU A 5 -8.03 -34.22 -40.51
N ASN A 6 -7.81 -35.45 -40.00
CA ASN A 6 -7.63 -35.68 -38.56
C ASN A 6 -6.29 -35.14 -38.03
N ASN A 7 -5.21 -35.24 -38.81
CA ASN A 7 -3.94 -34.64 -38.41
C ASN A 7 -4.01 -33.11 -38.44
N ALA A 8 -4.62 -32.51 -39.48
CA ALA A 8 -4.75 -31.06 -39.58
C ALA A 8 -5.57 -30.46 -38.42
N PHE A 9 -6.68 -31.10 -38.02
CA PHE A 9 -7.48 -30.68 -36.88
C PHE A 9 -6.70 -30.78 -35.56
N ASN A 10 -6.00 -31.89 -35.29
CA ASN A 10 -5.21 -32.07 -34.07
C ASN A 10 -4.01 -31.12 -33.96
N THR A 11 -3.32 -30.82 -35.06
CA THR A 11 -2.26 -29.79 -35.03
C THR A 11 -2.82 -28.38 -34.84
N SER A 12 -3.99 -28.06 -35.39
CA SER A 12 -4.59 -26.73 -35.25
C SER A 12 -5.13 -26.45 -33.85
N THR A 13 -5.70 -27.46 -33.18
CA THR A 13 -6.18 -27.36 -31.81
C THR A 13 -5.05 -27.29 -30.79
N ASN A 14 -3.96 -28.03 -31.00
CA ASN A 14 -2.74 -27.89 -30.18
C ASN A 14 -2.09 -26.52 -30.34
N LYS A 15 -2.01 -25.99 -31.57
CA LYS A 15 -1.45 -24.65 -31.81
C LYS A 15 -2.31 -23.54 -31.21
N ALA A 16 -3.64 -23.66 -31.31
CA ALA A 16 -4.56 -22.72 -30.68
C ALA A 16 -4.55 -22.82 -29.15
N ALA A 17 -4.32 -24.01 -28.58
CA ALA A 17 -4.13 -24.20 -27.13
C ALA A 17 -2.78 -23.63 -26.65
N GLU A 18 -1.70 -23.82 -27.42
CA GLU A 18 -0.40 -23.17 -27.18
C GLU A 18 -0.50 -21.65 -27.29
N GLU A 19 -1.16 -21.12 -28.32
CA GLU A 19 -1.39 -19.68 -28.50
C GLU A 19 -2.28 -19.09 -27.39
N ALA A 20 -3.30 -19.83 -26.93
CA ALA A 20 -4.15 -19.42 -25.80
C ALA A 20 -3.40 -19.48 -24.45
N ALA A 21 -2.49 -20.43 -24.26
CA ALA A 21 -1.60 -20.49 -23.10
C ALA A 21 -0.56 -19.35 -23.11
N LEU A 22 -0.17 -18.87 -24.29
CA LEU A 22 0.79 -17.78 -24.49
C LEU A 22 0.14 -16.39 -24.57
N ALA A 23 -1.16 -16.27 -24.81
CA ALA A 23 -1.84 -14.98 -24.94
C ALA A 23 -1.78 -14.08 -23.68
N PRO A 24 -1.95 -14.60 -22.44
CA PRO A 24 -1.74 -13.81 -21.23
C PRO A 24 -0.30 -13.30 -21.12
N ARG A 25 0.67 -14.11 -21.57
CA ARG A 25 2.10 -13.79 -21.56
C ARG A 25 2.41 -12.67 -22.57
N ALA A 26 1.88 -12.74 -23.79
CA ALA A 26 2.06 -11.69 -24.80
C ALA A 26 1.49 -10.33 -24.36
N LEU A 27 0.34 -10.32 -23.67
CA LEU A 27 -0.25 -9.09 -23.13
C LEU A 27 0.58 -8.49 -21.98
N ILE A 28 1.11 -9.34 -21.10
CA ILE A 28 1.96 -8.92 -19.98
C ILE A 28 3.33 -8.45 -20.49
N ASP A 29 3.96 -9.18 -21.42
CA ASP A 29 5.28 -8.83 -21.98
C ASP A 29 5.23 -7.52 -22.80
N ALA A 30 4.10 -7.26 -23.49
CA ALA A 30 3.83 -5.95 -24.10
C ALA A 30 3.68 -4.83 -23.07
N SER A 31 3.08 -5.10 -21.90
CA SER A 31 2.95 -4.13 -20.80
C SER A 31 4.27 -3.83 -20.08
N LEU A 32 5.25 -4.74 -20.21
CA LEU A 32 6.58 -4.67 -19.60
C LEU A 32 7.65 -4.12 -20.54
N GLY A 33 7.29 -3.75 -21.77
CA GLY A 33 8.23 -3.14 -22.72
C GLY A 33 9.23 -4.14 -23.35
N GLN A 34 8.86 -5.41 -23.48
CA GLN A 34 9.69 -6.40 -24.19
C GLN A 34 9.37 -6.53 -25.70
N GLY A 35 8.54 -5.65 -26.26
CA GLY A 35 8.28 -5.59 -27.71
C GLY A 35 9.27 -4.68 -28.46
N ASP A 36 9.51 -4.96 -29.74
CA ASP A 36 10.46 -4.22 -30.61
C ASP A 36 10.17 -2.70 -30.70
N ASP A 37 8.97 -2.24 -30.36
CA ASP A 37 8.53 -0.83 -30.33
C ASP A 37 8.43 -0.21 -28.91
N SER A 38 9.06 -0.83 -27.92
CA SER A 38 9.02 -0.39 -26.52
C SER A 38 9.89 0.86 -26.24
N VAL A 39 9.28 1.92 -25.69
CA VAL A 39 9.98 3.12 -25.18
C VAL A 39 10.53 2.92 -23.76
N ARG A 40 10.25 1.77 -23.11
CA ARG A 40 10.61 1.49 -21.71
C ARG A 40 11.80 0.51 -21.64
N THR A 41 12.76 0.81 -20.75
CA THR A 41 13.90 -0.07 -20.46
C THR A 41 13.45 -1.44 -19.94
N THR A 42 14.07 -2.51 -20.44
CA THR A 42 13.81 -3.91 -20.06
C THR A 42 14.08 -4.14 -18.57
N GLY A 43 13.11 -4.72 -17.84
CA GLY A 43 13.22 -5.05 -16.41
C GLY A 43 11.85 -5.10 -15.72
N LEU A 44 11.81 -5.43 -14.42
CA LEU A 44 10.56 -5.39 -13.64
C LEU A 44 9.91 -4.01 -13.69
N ILE A 45 8.58 -4.00 -13.72
CA ILE A 45 7.81 -2.75 -13.58
C ILE A 45 8.02 -2.08 -12.21
N LEU A 46 8.35 -2.90 -11.21
CA LEU A 46 8.67 -2.51 -9.85
C LEU A 46 10.16 -2.17 -9.71
N THR A 47 10.46 -0.98 -9.19
CA THR A 47 11.84 -0.50 -9.00
C THR A 47 12.23 -0.43 -7.52
N LYS A 48 13.53 -0.29 -7.23
CA LYS A 48 14.01 -0.13 -5.86
C LYS A 48 13.49 1.17 -5.23
N GLU A 49 13.36 2.25 -6.01
CA GLU A 49 12.83 3.54 -5.56
C GLU A 49 11.39 3.39 -5.05
N GLN A 50 10.59 2.56 -5.73
CA GLN A 50 9.22 2.28 -5.32
C GLN A 50 9.14 1.50 -4.00
N ILE A 51 10.08 0.60 -3.73
CA ILE A 51 10.19 -0.06 -2.42
C ILE A 51 10.61 0.94 -1.33
N ILE A 52 11.52 1.88 -1.66
CA ILE A 52 11.92 2.97 -0.76
C ILE A 52 10.74 3.90 -0.47
N ASP A 53 9.90 4.22 -1.45
CA ASP A 53 8.71 5.04 -1.24
C ASP A 53 7.69 4.37 -0.32
N LEU A 54 7.48 3.05 -0.47
CA LEU A 54 6.68 2.26 0.47
C LEU A 54 7.26 2.29 1.89
N TYR A 55 8.58 2.19 2.03
CA TYR A 55 9.26 2.36 3.32
C TYR A 55 9.07 3.77 3.90
N ARG A 56 9.20 4.82 3.11
CA ARG A 56 8.99 6.21 3.56
C ARG A 56 7.55 6.44 4.03
N TYR A 57 6.58 5.92 3.28
CA TYR A 57 5.17 5.91 3.69
C TYR A 57 4.98 5.18 5.02
N GLU A 58 5.52 3.96 5.15
CA GLU A 58 5.45 3.19 6.39
C GLU A 58 6.02 3.99 7.57
N GLN A 59 7.23 4.53 7.43
CA GLN A 59 7.86 5.29 8.51
C GLN A 59 7.02 6.51 8.88
N LYS A 60 6.60 7.35 7.93
CA LYS A 60 5.78 8.53 8.24
C LYS A 60 4.46 8.12 8.91
N GLY A 61 3.80 7.06 8.43
CA GLY A 61 2.55 6.56 8.99
C GLY A 61 2.70 6.00 10.42
N LEU A 62 3.79 5.29 10.72
CA LEU A 62 4.05 4.75 12.05
C LEU A 62 4.35 5.83 13.10
N HIS A 63 4.93 6.96 12.67
CA HIS A 63 5.24 8.09 13.55
C HIS A 63 4.03 8.98 13.87
N LEU A 64 2.87 8.76 13.23
CA LEU A 64 1.68 9.54 13.53
C LEU A 64 1.18 9.29 14.98
N PRO A 65 0.77 10.35 15.69
CA PRO A 65 0.15 10.24 17.00
C PRO A 65 -1.26 9.66 16.88
N THR A 66 -1.64 8.79 17.81
CA THR A 66 -2.93 8.09 17.76
C THR A 66 -3.79 8.20 19.01
N THR A 67 -3.28 8.83 20.08
CA THR A 67 -4.07 9.18 21.26
C THR A 67 -4.56 10.62 21.15
N ALA A 68 -5.71 10.93 21.72
CA ALA A 68 -6.29 12.27 21.66
C ALA A 68 -5.34 13.32 22.25
N GLU A 69 -4.60 12.99 23.30
CA GLU A 69 -3.62 13.86 23.95
C GLU A 69 -2.45 14.18 23.01
N ALA A 70 -1.84 13.14 22.41
CA ALA A 70 -0.72 13.32 21.50
C ALA A 70 -1.14 14.06 20.22
N VAL A 71 -2.35 13.79 19.71
CA VAL A 71 -2.92 14.51 18.58
C VAL A 71 -3.21 15.97 18.94
N SER A 72 -3.72 16.25 20.14
CA SER A 72 -3.93 17.62 20.61
C SER A 72 -2.61 18.40 20.70
N VAL A 73 -1.54 17.77 21.18
CA VAL A 73 -0.18 18.35 21.19
C VAL A 73 0.31 18.62 19.78
N TYR A 74 0.17 17.64 18.88
CA TYR A 74 0.57 17.75 17.48
C TYR A 74 -0.16 18.89 16.75
N LEU A 75 -1.48 19.00 16.93
CA LEU A 75 -2.31 20.04 16.34
C LEU A 75 -2.12 21.42 17.01
N GLY A 76 -1.62 21.46 18.25
CA GLY A 76 -1.42 22.69 19.01
C GLY A 76 -2.72 23.35 19.48
N TYR A 77 -3.83 22.60 19.55
CA TYR A 77 -5.10 23.05 20.12
C TYR A 77 -5.85 21.91 20.84
N HIS A 78 -6.68 22.29 21.82
CA HIS A 78 -7.39 21.35 22.69
C HIS A 78 -8.75 20.93 22.14
N GLN A 79 -9.18 19.71 22.51
CA GLN A 79 -10.47 19.13 22.11
C GLN A 79 -11.67 19.97 22.56
N GLN A 80 -11.55 20.72 23.65
CA GLN A 80 -12.62 21.53 24.23
C GLN A 80 -12.92 22.81 23.42
N ASN A 81 -12.01 23.23 22.53
CA ASN A 81 -12.18 24.39 21.65
C ASN A 81 -11.81 24.01 20.20
N PRO A 82 -12.64 23.18 19.54
CA PRO A 82 -12.31 22.67 18.22
C PRO A 82 -12.37 23.78 17.15
N PRO A 83 -11.49 23.76 16.13
CA PRO A 83 -11.47 24.77 15.08
C PRO A 83 -12.69 24.77 14.15
N GLY A 84 -13.50 23.71 14.19
CA GLY A 84 -14.63 23.51 13.29
C GLY A 84 -14.78 22.04 12.89
N ARG A 85 -15.82 21.75 12.09
CA ARG A 85 -16.10 20.41 11.59
C ARG A 85 -14.95 19.90 10.74
N GLY A 86 -14.51 18.67 10.99
CA GLY A 86 -13.44 18.04 10.23
C GLY A 86 -12.03 18.38 10.71
N LEU A 87 -11.89 19.34 11.63
CA LEU A 87 -10.63 19.80 12.20
C LEU A 87 -10.51 19.47 13.70
N THR A 88 -11.43 18.66 14.24
CA THR A 88 -11.39 18.31 15.66
C THR A 88 -10.21 17.38 15.95
N VAL A 89 -9.77 17.33 17.21
CA VAL A 89 -8.77 16.34 17.67
C VAL A 89 -9.23 14.92 17.33
N SER A 90 -10.52 14.62 17.48
CA SER A 90 -11.10 13.31 17.17
C SER A 90 -11.05 12.98 15.67
N ASP A 91 -11.32 13.95 14.79
CA ASP A 91 -11.20 13.79 13.34
C ASP A 91 -9.78 13.36 12.93
N PHE A 92 -8.76 14.10 13.38
CA PHE A 92 -7.37 13.77 13.09
C PHE A 92 -6.93 12.46 13.75
N THR A 93 -7.38 12.19 14.97
CA THR A 93 -7.11 10.92 15.65
C THR A 93 -7.62 9.73 14.84
N LYS A 94 -8.83 9.84 14.27
CA LYS A 94 -9.39 8.81 13.39
C LYS A 94 -8.52 8.63 12.14
N THR A 95 -8.22 9.72 11.43
CA THR A 95 -7.40 9.68 10.21
C THR A 95 -6.02 9.08 10.48
N PHE A 96 -5.33 9.54 11.52
CA PHE A 96 -3.99 9.04 11.89
C PHE A 96 -4.00 7.57 12.31
N ASN A 97 -5.04 7.11 13.01
CA ASN A 97 -5.19 5.69 13.31
C ASN A 97 -5.34 4.85 12.04
N ILE A 98 -6.18 5.28 11.09
CA ILE A 98 -6.36 4.58 9.80
C ILE A 98 -5.03 4.46 9.06
N ILE A 99 -4.28 5.56 8.95
CA ILE A 99 -2.96 5.57 8.29
C ILE A 99 -1.98 4.65 9.01
N LYS A 100 -1.87 4.76 10.34
CA LYS A 100 -0.91 3.99 11.14
C LYS A 100 -1.19 2.49 11.08
N VAL A 101 -2.45 2.08 11.18
CA VAL A 101 -2.87 0.68 11.07
C VAL A 101 -2.60 0.13 9.67
N HIS A 102 -2.78 0.93 8.62
CA HIS A 102 -2.45 0.51 7.27
C HIS A 102 -0.92 0.39 7.08
N ALA A 103 -0.17 1.42 7.49
CA ALA A 103 1.29 1.45 7.43
C ALA A 103 1.94 0.26 8.15
N SER A 104 1.42 -0.14 9.32
CA SER A 104 1.98 -1.26 10.09
C SER A 104 1.84 -2.64 9.43
N LYS A 105 1.01 -2.78 8.40
CA LYS A 105 0.87 -4.03 7.62
C LYS A 105 2.05 -4.24 6.67
N TRP A 106 2.76 -3.18 6.30
CA TRP A 106 3.78 -3.22 5.24
C TRP A 106 4.94 -4.14 5.58
N ASP A 107 5.57 -4.02 6.75
CA ASP A 107 6.73 -4.87 7.09
C ASP A 107 6.40 -6.37 7.03
N GLY A 108 5.23 -6.78 7.52
CA GLY A 108 4.78 -8.16 7.45
C GLY A 108 4.58 -8.66 6.01
N LEU A 109 4.02 -7.82 5.14
CA LEU A 109 3.90 -8.13 3.70
C LEU A 109 5.27 -8.21 3.03
N ARG A 110 6.13 -7.22 3.26
CA ARG A 110 7.50 -7.16 2.74
C ARG A 110 8.29 -8.42 3.07
N GLN A 111 8.28 -8.83 4.33
CA GLN A 111 8.99 -10.04 4.77
C GLN A 111 8.46 -11.29 4.08
N ARG A 112 7.14 -11.42 3.93
CA ARG A 112 6.51 -12.57 3.26
C ARG A 112 6.83 -12.61 1.77
N ILE A 113 6.84 -11.47 1.08
CA ILE A 113 7.22 -11.40 -0.34
C ILE A 113 8.64 -11.91 -0.49
N LYS A 114 9.60 -11.36 0.26
CA LYS A 114 11.01 -11.79 0.20
C LYS A 114 11.19 -13.27 0.49
N LEU A 115 10.50 -13.78 1.52
CA LEU A 115 10.56 -15.18 1.90
C LEU A 115 10.03 -16.08 0.79
N ILE A 116 8.83 -15.81 0.30
CA ILE A 116 8.20 -16.64 -0.74
C ILE A 116 8.98 -16.53 -2.05
N SER A 117 9.46 -15.35 -2.47
CA SER A 117 10.34 -15.21 -3.64
C SER A 117 11.60 -16.06 -3.53
N SER A 118 12.27 -16.04 -2.37
CA SER A 118 13.46 -16.86 -2.15
C SER A 118 13.15 -18.36 -2.19
N GLU A 119 12.05 -18.79 -1.60
CA GLU A 119 11.64 -20.19 -1.61
C GLU A 119 11.20 -20.67 -2.99
N LEU A 120 10.50 -19.82 -3.75
CA LEU A 120 10.12 -20.09 -5.14
C LEU A 120 11.36 -20.24 -6.02
N LYS A 121 12.38 -19.38 -5.86
CA LYS A 121 13.65 -19.52 -6.58
C LYS A 121 14.33 -20.87 -6.29
N LEU A 122 14.39 -21.27 -5.02
CA LEU A 122 14.99 -22.55 -4.62
C LEU A 122 14.20 -23.74 -5.19
N PHE A 123 12.88 -23.69 -5.11
CA PHE A 123 12.04 -24.76 -5.64
C PHE A 123 12.09 -24.81 -7.16
N ALA A 124 12.13 -23.67 -7.83
CA ALA A 124 12.30 -23.59 -9.27
C ALA A 124 13.61 -24.22 -9.74
N ASN A 125 14.73 -23.94 -9.05
CA ASN A 125 16.01 -24.60 -9.33
C ASN A 125 15.94 -26.12 -9.16
N PHE A 126 15.22 -26.59 -8.14
CA PHE A 126 14.95 -28.02 -7.97
C PHE A 126 14.12 -28.59 -9.13
N MET A 127 13.07 -27.89 -9.57
CA MET A 127 12.23 -28.30 -10.70
C MET A 127 13.02 -28.38 -12.01
N THR A 128 13.82 -27.36 -12.33
CA THR A 128 14.62 -27.33 -13.56
C THR A 128 15.76 -28.36 -13.57
N SER A 129 16.38 -28.65 -12.42
CA SER A 129 17.51 -29.59 -12.38
C SER A 129 17.06 -31.05 -12.17
N THR A 130 16.21 -31.28 -11.18
CA THR A 130 15.77 -32.62 -10.77
C THR A 130 14.55 -33.06 -11.56
N GLY A 131 13.62 -32.15 -11.84
CA GLY A 131 12.43 -32.45 -12.66
C GLY A 131 12.81 -32.96 -14.05
N THR A 132 13.77 -32.32 -14.74
CA THR A 132 14.26 -32.80 -16.05
C THR A 132 14.90 -34.18 -15.98
N ARG A 133 15.56 -34.52 -14.86
CA ARG A 133 16.10 -35.89 -14.65
C ARG A 133 14.98 -36.90 -14.45
N VAL A 134 13.92 -36.52 -13.73
CA VAL A 134 12.73 -37.35 -13.53
C VAL A 134 11.99 -37.58 -14.84
N VAL A 135 11.85 -36.57 -15.71
CA VAL A 135 11.28 -36.75 -17.07
C VAL A 135 12.02 -37.82 -17.85
N ARG A 136 13.37 -37.79 -17.87
CA ARG A 136 14.17 -38.82 -18.55
C ARG A 136 13.98 -40.21 -17.93
N ALA A 137 13.86 -40.31 -16.61
CA ALA A 137 13.57 -41.57 -15.94
C ALA A 137 12.17 -42.08 -16.28
N LEU A 138 11.18 -41.18 -16.38
CA LEU A 138 9.82 -41.49 -16.79
C LEU A 138 9.76 -42.02 -18.23
N ASP A 139 10.53 -41.45 -19.15
CA ASP A 139 10.64 -41.96 -20.52
C ASP A 139 11.22 -43.38 -20.55
N ALA A 140 12.23 -43.66 -19.73
CA ALA A 140 12.81 -45.00 -19.60
C ALA A 140 11.79 -46.01 -19.04
N VAL A 141 11.07 -45.63 -17.97
CA VAL A 141 10.00 -46.45 -17.37
C VAL A 141 8.87 -46.72 -18.37
N SER A 142 8.43 -45.70 -19.11
CA SER A 142 7.42 -45.82 -20.18
C SER A 142 7.87 -46.71 -21.35
N ALA A 143 9.16 -46.68 -21.69
CA ALA A 143 9.74 -47.51 -22.74
C ALA A 143 9.95 -48.97 -22.30
N SER A 144 10.01 -49.26 -20.99
CA SER A 144 10.30 -50.60 -20.47
C SER A 144 9.31 -51.63 -20.98
N LYS A 145 9.84 -52.64 -21.68
CA LYS A 145 9.08 -53.78 -22.16
C LYS A 145 8.64 -54.68 -20.99
N VAL A 146 9.50 -54.83 -20.00
CA VAL A 146 9.23 -55.65 -18.81
C VAL A 146 8.00 -55.11 -18.08
N LEU A 147 7.96 -53.81 -17.78
CA LEU A 147 6.81 -53.21 -17.08
C LEU A 147 5.49 -53.35 -17.86
N LYS A 148 5.53 -53.28 -19.19
CA LYS A 148 4.36 -53.53 -20.06
C LYS A 148 3.91 -54.98 -20.02
N ASP A 149 4.86 -55.92 -20.06
CA ASP A 149 4.59 -57.36 -19.97
C ASP A 149 4.00 -57.73 -18.59
N LEU A 150 4.30 -56.95 -17.54
CA LEU A 150 3.73 -57.07 -16.20
C LEU A 150 2.37 -56.37 -16.01
N GLY A 151 1.81 -55.78 -17.07
CA GLY A 151 0.51 -55.12 -17.03
C GLY A 151 0.52 -53.77 -16.31
N ILE A 152 1.68 -53.13 -16.14
CA ILE A 152 1.80 -51.81 -15.53
C ILE A 152 1.48 -50.76 -16.59
N ILE A 153 0.26 -50.22 -16.56
CA ILE A 153 -0.25 -49.30 -17.59
C ILE A 153 -0.44 -47.90 -17.02
N THR A 154 -0.87 -47.78 -15.75
CA THR A 154 -1.23 -46.51 -15.11
C THR A 154 -0.29 -46.12 -13.97
N ILE A 155 -0.43 -44.89 -13.47
CA ILE A 155 0.26 -44.43 -12.25
C ILE A 155 -0.16 -45.28 -11.04
N GLU A 156 -1.41 -45.69 -10.96
CA GLU A 156 -1.89 -46.61 -9.91
C GLU A 156 -1.12 -47.93 -9.94
N ASP A 157 -0.93 -48.52 -11.13
CA ASP A 157 -0.14 -49.74 -11.28
C ASP A 157 1.32 -49.52 -10.86
N LEU A 158 1.90 -48.36 -11.21
CA LEU A 158 3.27 -48.00 -10.85
C LEU A 158 3.44 -47.86 -9.33
N LYS A 159 2.47 -47.24 -8.64
CA LYS A 159 2.43 -47.11 -7.18
C LYS A 159 2.19 -48.45 -6.49
N ARG A 160 1.35 -49.32 -7.06
CA ARG A 160 1.16 -50.69 -6.57
C ARG A 160 2.48 -51.45 -6.57
N VAL A 161 3.24 -51.37 -7.66
CA VAL A 161 4.55 -52.00 -7.79
C VAL A 161 5.54 -51.44 -6.75
N GLU A 162 5.57 -50.12 -6.51
CA GLU A 162 6.37 -49.53 -5.43
C GLU A 162 6.04 -50.13 -4.06
N GLN A 163 4.75 -50.32 -3.75
CA GLN A 163 4.29 -50.90 -2.48
C GLN A 163 4.57 -52.40 -2.37
N GLU A 164 4.39 -53.15 -3.45
CA GLU A 164 4.63 -54.60 -3.53
C GLU A 164 6.14 -54.94 -3.52
N MET A 165 6.98 -54.03 -4.01
CA MET A 165 8.45 -54.11 -3.94
C MET A 165 9.04 -53.94 -2.52
N GLY A 166 8.22 -54.14 -1.47
CA GLY A 166 8.66 -54.53 -0.14
C GLY A 166 9.14 -56.00 -0.08
N ALA A 167 9.01 -56.64 1.09
CA ALA A 167 9.68 -57.92 1.42
C ALA A 167 9.16 -59.20 0.71
N ALA A 168 8.18 -59.12 -0.20
CA ALA A 168 7.69 -60.29 -0.91
C ALA A 168 7.16 -59.91 -2.29
N LEU A 169 7.88 -60.31 -3.34
CA LEU A 169 7.35 -60.35 -4.70
C LEU A 169 7.08 -61.80 -5.10
N PRO A 170 5.92 -62.12 -5.68
CA PRO A 170 5.74 -63.34 -6.43
C PRO A 170 6.57 -63.23 -7.73
N ASP A 171 7.52 -64.15 -7.93
CA ASP A 171 8.22 -64.56 -9.17
C ASP A 171 8.33 -63.57 -10.36
N LEU A 172 8.55 -62.29 -10.09
CA LEU A 172 8.67 -61.21 -11.07
C LEU A 172 10.14 -60.77 -11.12
N THR A 173 10.85 -61.20 -12.16
CA THR A 173 12.24 -60.82 -12.41
C THR A 173 12.31 -59.40 -12.98
N LEU A 174 12.05 -58.40 -12.15
CA LEU A 174 12.58 -57.05 -12.35
C LEU A 174 14.02 -57.04 -11.81
N ASP A 175 14.97 -56.50 -12.57
CA ASP A 175 16.31 -56.26 -12.07
C ASP A 175 16.32 -55.11 -11.03
N ASP A 176 17.45 -54.96 -10.33
CA ASP A 176 17.55 -53.99 -9.24
C ASP A 176 17.55 -52.54 -9.74
N ASP A 177 17.95 -52.29 -11.00
CA ASP A 177 17.97 -50.97 -11.61
C ASP A 177 16.55 -50.47 -11.95
N ASP A 178 15.70 -51.35 -12.51
CA ASP A 178 14.28 -51.06 -12.78
C ASP A 178 13.50 -50.80 -11.48
N LYS A 179 13.85 -51.52 -10.41
CA LYS A 179 13.26 -51.32 -9.08
C LYS A 179 13.61 -49.97 -8.48
N ASP A 180 14.87 -49.60 -8.48
CA ASP A 180 15.32 -48.31 -7.94
C ASP A 180 14.76 -47.13 -8.76
N ALA A 181 14.60 -47.31 -10.07
CA ALA A 181 13.96 -46.33 -10.94
C ALA A 181 12.49 -46.07 -10.57
N VAL A 182 11.67 -47.12 -10.39
CA VAL A 182 10.25 -46.98 -10.04
C VAL A 182 10.05 -46.31 -8.67
N LYS A 183 10.79 -46.74 -7.63
CA LYS A 183 10.74 -46.14 -6.28
C LYS A 183 11.13 -44.66 -6.29
N SER A 184 12.21 -44.32 -7.00
CA SER A 184 12.70 -42.95 -7.09
C SER A 184 11.71 -42.02 -7.80
N VAL A 185 11.09 -42.51 -8.88
CA VAL A 185 10.10 -41.75 -9.67
C VAL A 185 8.84 -41.46 -8.86
N SER A 186 8.21 -42.47 -8.26
CA SER A 186 6.95 -42.31 -7.53
C SER A 186 7.11 -41.39 -6.30
N TYR A 187 8.20 -41.55 -5.54
CA TYR A 187 8.51 -40.71 -4.39
C TYR A 187 8.72 -39.23 -4.79
N ILE A 188 9.51 -38.96 -5.84
CA ILE A 188 9.79 -37.58 -6.26
C ILE A 188 8.54 -36.95 -6.88
N LEU A 189 7.80 -37.69 -7.71
CA LEU A 189 6.57 -37.22 -8.35
C LEU A 189 5.55 -36.77 -7.29
N GLY A 190 5.23 -37.62 -6.31
CA GLY A 190 4.25 -37.29 -5.26
C GLY A 190 4.66 -36.03 -4.47
N ARG A 191 5.95 -35.90 -4.14
CA ARG A 191 6.47 -34.72 -3.43
C ARG A 191 6.39 -33.44 -4.25
N VAL A 192 6.67 -33.52 -5.56
CA VAL A 192 6.58 -32.37 -6.47
C VAL A 192 5.14 -31.87 -6.54
N LEU A 193 4.18 -32.77 -6.81
CA LEU A 193 2.77 -32.39 -6.95
C LEU A 193 2.23 -31.73 -5.67
N VAL A 194 2.54 -32.29 -4.50
CA VAL A 194 2.17 -31.69 -3.21
C VAL A 194 2.81 -30.31 -3.02
N ARG A 195 4.07 -30.14 -3.40
CA ARG A 195 4.78 -28.87 -3.25
C ARG A 195 4.24 -27.80 -4.20
N VAL A 196 3.96 -28.13 -5.46
CA VAL A 196 3.33 -27.22 -6.44
C VAL A 196 2.00 -26.68 -5.90
N ASN A 197 1.13 -27.56 -5.39
CA ASN A 197 -0.14 -27.16 -4.77
C ASN A 197 0.06 -26.29 -3.51
N THR A 198 1.12 -26.55 -2.74
CA THR A 198 1.45 -25.74 -1.57
C THR A 198 1.90 -24.33 -1.97
N GLU A 199 2.73 -24.21 -3.01
CA GLU A 199 3.20 -22.91 -3.50
C GLU A 199 2.09 -22.10 -4.18
N GLU A 200 1.16 -22.75 -4.89
CA GLU A 200 -0.04 -22.08 -5.41
C GLU A 200 -0.83 -21.44 -4.26
N LYS A 201 -1.17 -22.21 -3.22
CA LYS A 201 -1.97 -21.72 -2.10
C LYS A 201 -1.29 -20.58 -1.35
N ARG A 202 0.03 -20.67 -1.16
CA ARG A 202 0.82 -19.63 -0.48
C ARG A 202 0.88 -18.35 -1.33
N SER A 203 1.10 -18.50 -2.62
CA SER A 203 1.21 -17.37 -3.56
C SER A 203 -0.13 -16.68 -3.76
N ASN A 204 -1.23 -17.44 -3.81
CA ASN A 204 -2.60 -16.91 -3.89
C ASN A 204 -2.98 -16.13 -2.63
N ARG A 205 -2.62 -16.63 -1.44
CA ARG A 205 -2.83 -15.88 -0.18
C ARG A 205 -2.06 -14.57 -0.17
N LEU A 206 -0.77 -14.57 -0.55
CA LEU A 206 0.02 -13.34 -0.62
C LEU A 206 -0.55 -12.37 -1.66
N LYS A 207 -1.01 -12.87 -2.81
CA LYS A 207 -1.73 -12.06 -3.80
C LYS A 207 -2.95 -11.37 -3.18
N ALA A 208 -3.81 -12.12 -2.49
CA ALA A 208 -5.00 -11.57 -1.85
C ALA A 208 -4.67 -10.49 -0.80
N ASP A 209 -3.60 -10.69 -0.03
CA ASP A 209 -3.18 -9.71 0.97
C ASP A 209 -2.60 -8.43 0.33
N LEU A 210 -1.86 -8.57 -0.78
CA LEU A 210 -1.38 -7.43 -1.57
C LEU A 210 -2.53 -6.64 -2.20
N ASP A 211 -3.51 -7.33 -2.79
CA ASP A 211 -4.72 -6.72 -3.34
C ASP A 211 -5.51 -5.98 -2.25
N ALA A 212 -5.62 -6.56 -1.05
CA ALA A 212 -6.30 -5.94 0.09
C ALA A 212 -5.56 -4.68 0.56
N PHE A 213 -4.23 -4.73 0.69
CA PHE A 213 -3.41 -3.58 1.04
C PHE A 213 -3.57 -2.45 0.02
N ALA A 214 -3.45 -2.76 -1.28
CA ALA A 214 -3.64 -1.80 -2.36
C ALA A 214 -5.04 -1.14 -2.31
N LYS A 215 -6.07 -1.96 -2.12
CA LYS A 215 -7.46 -1.51 -2.06
C LYS A 215 -7.73 -0.61 -0.86
N GLU A 216 -7.16 -0.92 0.30
CA GLU A 216 -7.31 -0.12 1.52
C GLU A 216 -6.57 1.22 1.42
N LEU A 217 -5.36 1.23 0.84
CA LEU A 217 -4.61 2.44 0.56
C LEU A 217 -5.42 3.40 -0.34
N ALA A 218 -5.95 2.90 -1.45
CA ALA A 218 -6.68 3.68 -2.44
C ALA A 218 -8.08 4.13 -1.97
N ASN A 219 -8.83 3.26 -1.29
CA ASN A 219 -10.24 3.51 -0.98
C ASN A 219 -10.50 3.99 0.45
N THR A 220 -9.51 3.90 1.35
CA THR A 220 -9.68 4.28 2.75
C THR A 220 -8.65 5.31 3.18
N VAL A 221 -7.35 5.02 3.01
CA VAL A 221 -6.27 5.88 3.53
C VAL A 221 -6.21 7.21 2.77
N ARG A 222 -6.08 7.16 1.43
CA ARG A 222 -5.99 8.36 0.59
C ARG A 222 -7.23 9.27 0.74
N PRO A 223 -8.48 8.76 0.68
CA PRO A 223 -9.66 9.59 0.88
C PRO A 223 -9.72 10.28 2.25
N GLU A 224 -9.28 9.62 3.33
CA GLU A 224 -9.26 10.24 4.67
C GLU A 224 -8.22 11.37 4.77
N ILE A 225 -7.07 11.24 4.10
CA ILE A 225 -6.06 12.32 3.98
C ILE A 225 -6.66 13.49 3.21
N SER A 226 -7.21 13.25 2.02
CA SER A 226 -7.80 14.30 1.19
C SER A 226 -8.98 14.98 1.89
N LEU A 227 -9.79 14.24 2.65
CA LEU A 227 -10.88 14.80 3.45
C LEU A 227 -10.36 15.78 4.51
N ARG A 228 -9.23 15.49 5.18
CA ARG A 228 -8.62 16.42 6.12
C ARG A 228 -8.02 17.64 5.41
N LEU A 229 -7.35 17.45 4.29
CA LEU A 229 -6.81 18.57 3.50
C LEU A 229 -7.91 19.53 3.05
N VAL A 230 -9.03 19.00 2.55
CA VAL A 230 -10.21 19.80 2.17
C VAL A 230 -10.80 20.53 3.39
N ALA A 231 -10.86 19.88 4.56
CA ALA A 231 -11.33 20.53 5.78
C ALA A 231 -10.39 21.67 6.22
N ILE A 232 -9.07 21.49 6.07
CA ILE A 232 -8.09 22.54 6.32
C ILE A 232 -8.27 23.67 5.31
N ASP A 233 -8.44 23.39 4.03
CA ASP A 233 -8.56 24.44 3.01
C ASP A 233 -9.86 25.25 3.10
N ASN A 234 -10.96 24.61 3.51
CA ASN A 234 -12.28 25.25 3.61
C ASN A 234 -12.53 25.96 4.95
N ASN A 235 -11.51 26.15 5.78
CA ASN A 235 -11.66 26.82 7.07
C ASN A 235 -11.91 28.35 6.91
N ASN A 236 -12.55 28.97 7.91
CA ASN A 236 -12.84 30.40 7.92
C ASN A 236 -11.83 31.25 8.72
N PHE A 237 -10.77 30.66 9.29
CA PHE A 237 -9.84 31.38 10.18
C PHE A 237 -9.17 32.55 9.50
N LYS A 238 -8.76 32.39 8.24
CA LYS A 238 -8.17 33.50 7.47
C LYS A 238 -9.14 34.67 7.33
N GLY A 239 -10.41 34.39 7.01
CA GLY A 239 -11.46 35.40 6.89
C GLY A 239 -11.77 36.06 8.23
N ASP A 240 -11.83 35.28 9.31
CA ASP A 240 -12.07 35.79 10.66
C ASP A 240 -10.93 36.69 11.16
N VAL A 241 -9.66 36.33 10.91
CA VAL A 241 -8.51 37.18 11.28
C VAL A 241 -8.57 38.51 10.55
N VAL A 242 -8.85 38.52 9.25
CA VAL A 242 -8.99 39.77 8.47
C VAL A 242 -10.17 40.61 8.97
N ARG A 243 -11.31 39.97 9.27
CA ARG A 243 -12.49 40.65 9.82
C ARG A 243 -12.20 41.28 11.18
N LEU A 244 -11.59 40.53 12.10
CA LEU A 244 -11.25 41.01 13.44
C LEU A 244 -10.24 42.15 13.40
N GLN A 245 -9.23 42.06 12.53
CA GLN A 245 -8.26 43.14 12.31
C GLN A 245 -8.98 44.45 11.95
N LYS A 246 -9.95 44.40 11.03
CA LYS A 246 -10.76 45.57 10.65
C LYS A 246 -11.64 46.08 11.80
N GLU A 247 -12.27 45.18 12.56
CA GLU A 247 -13.07 45.55 13.75
C GLU A 247 -12.20 46.25 14.81
N ILE A 248 -10.96 45.80 15.01
CA ILE A 248 -10.00 46.40 15.96
C ILE A 248 -9.55 47.79 15.49
N GLU A 249 -9.24 47.96 14.20
CA GLU A 249 -8.86 49.25 13.61
C GLU A 249 -9.97 50.30 13.78
N ASP A 250 -11.23 49.92 13.57
CA ASP A 250 -12.38 50.81 13.78
C ASP A 250 -12.53 51.20 15.26
N LEU A 251 -12.37 50.23 16.18
CA LEU A 251 -12.39 50.50 17.62
C LEU A 251 -11.24 51.43 18.04
N ASP A 252 -10.04 51.27 17.49
CA ASP A 252 -8.91 52.15 17.77
C ASP A 252 -9.20 53.59 17.32
N LYS A 253 -9.79 53.76 16.13
CA LYS A 253 -10.24 55.08 15.66
C LYS A 253 -11.25 55.71 16.62
N GLN A 254 -12.28 54.96 17.05
CA GLN A 254 -13.28 55.47 18.00
C GLN A 254 -12.67 55.79 19.37
N ILE A 255 -11.72 54.99 19.85
CA ILE A 255 -11.00 55.23 21.11
C ILE A 255 -10.17 56.51 21.01
N ASP A 256 -9.51 56.76 19.88
CA ASP A 256 -8.69 57.94 19.65
C ASP A 256 -9.56 59.21 19.59
N GLU A 257 -10.69 59.17 18.89
CA GLU A 257 -11.68 60.26 18.84
C GLU A 257 -12.21 60.59 20.25
N LYS A 258 -12.64 59.58 21.01
CA LYS A 258 -13.12 59.77 22.40
C LYS A 258 -12.01 60.24 23.33
N SER A 259 -10.77 59.81 23.10
CA SER A 259 -9.60 60.26 23.87
C SER A 259 -9.30 61.74 23.61
N ALA A 260 -9.43 62.20 22.36
CA ALA A 260 -9.28 63.60 22.00
C ALA A 260 -10.41 64.46 22.61
N SER A 261 -11.67 64.04 22.46
CA SER A 261 -12.84 64.72 23.05
C SER A 261 -12.72 64.85 24.57
N TYR A 262 -12.31 63.78 25.26
CA TYR A 262 -12.09 63.79 26.71
C TYR A 262 -11.02 64.82 27.11
N LYS A 263 -9.87 64.83 26.41
CA LYS A 263 -8.79 65.81 26.68
C LYS A 263 -9.28 67.25 26.52
N GLN A 264 -10.06 67.52 25.48
CA GLN A 264 -10.65 68.83 25.24
C GLN A 264 -11.61 69.23 26.39
N MET A 265 -12.56 68.37 26.75
CA MET A 265 -13.52 68.64 27.83
C MET A 265 -12.85 68.87 29.19
N VAL A 266 -11.76 68.15 29.50
CA VAL A 266 -10.97 68.37 30.71
C VAL A 266 -10.29 69.75 30.67
N ASN A 267 -9.69 70.14 29.55
CA ASN A 267 -9.08 71.46 29.39
C ASN A 267 -10.12 72.59 29.50
N ASP A 268 -11.31 72.39 28.94
CA ASP A 268 -12.42 73.36 29.01
C ASP A 268 -12.94 73.50 30.45
N SER A 269 -13.07 72.39 31.19
CA SER A 269 -13.44 72.38 32.62
C SER A 269 -12.42 73.14 33.47
N LEU A 270 -11.12 72.89 33.27
CA LEU A 270 -10.03 73.61 33.96
C LEU A 270 -10.04 75.11 33.63
N SER A 271 -10.26 75.46 32.36
CA SER A 271 -10.33 76.85 31.88
C SER A 271 -11.57 77.59 32.37
N ALA A 272 -12.67 76.88 32.64
CA ALA A 272 -13.87 77.45 33.25
C ALA A 272 -13.66 77.69 34.75
N ALA A 273 -13.04 76.74 35.46
CA ALA A 273 -12.75 76.84 36.89
C ALA A 273 -11.78 78.00 37.22
N SER A 274 -10.82 78.30 36.35
CA SER A 274 -9.84 79.38 36.55
C SER A 274 -10.44 80.80 36.53
N LYS A 275 -11.67 80.96 36.02
CA LYS A 275 -12.38 82.26 35.97
C LYS A 275 -12.98 82.71 37.31
N LEU A 276 -12.92 81.85 38.36
CA LEU A 276 -13.25 82.14 39.77
C LEU A 276 -14.60 82.87 40.02
N ASN A 277 -15.60 82.67 39.16
CA ASN A 277 -16.96 83.20 39.36
C ASN A 277 -18.01 82.07 39.35
N VAL A 278 -19.20 82.35 39.90
CA VAL A 278 -20.28 81.34 40.07
C VAL A 278 -20.69 80.69 38.74
N ILE A 279 -20.69 81.45 37.65
CA ILE A 279 -20.99 80.96 36.30
C ILE A 279 -19.91 79.97 35.82
N GLY A 280 -18.63 80.29 36.03
CA GLY A 280 -17.50 79.43 35.68
C GLY A 280 -17.46 78.11 36.46
N LEU A 281 -17.83 78.13 37.75
CA LEU A 281 -17.95 76.93 38.57
C LEU A 281 -19.07 76.00 38.09
N GLY A 282 -20.24 76.54 37.72
CA GLY A 282 -21.33 75.74 37.15
C GLY A 282 -20.95 75.07 35.83
N MET A 283 -20.25 75.80 34.94
CA MET A 283 -19.75 75.26 33.67
C MET A 283 -18.69 74.18 33.87
N ALA A 284 -17.80 74.32 34.86
CA ALA A 284 -16.78 73.32 35.17
C ALA A 284 -17.38 71.96 35.58
N ILE A 285 -18.49 71.98 36.35
CA ILE A 285 -19.23 70.77 36.76
C ILE A 285 -19.88 70.10 35.55
N TYR A 286 -20.53 70.87 34.68
CA TYR A 286 -21.15 70.35 33.45
C TYR A 286 -20.14 69.62 32.56
N PHE A 287 -18.99 70.26 32.26
CA PHE A 287 -17.91 69.62 31.49
C PHE A 287 -17.29 68.43 32.20
N GLY A 288 -17.23 68.43 33.54
CA GLY A 288 -16.74 67.32 34.33
C GLY A 288 -17.62 66.07 34.24
N VAL A 289 -18.96 66.24 34.28
CA VAL A 289 -19.92 65.14 34.13
C VAL A 289 -19.89 64.57 32.71
N GLU A 290 -19.85 65.43 31.69
CA GLU A 290 -19.78 64.97 30.29
C GLU A 290 -18.44 64.28 29.98
N ALA A 291 -17.33 64.79 30.52
CA ALA A 291 -16.04 64.13 30.42
C ALA A 291 -16.05 62.73 31.07
N GLU A 292 -16.79 62.55 32.18
CA GLU A 292 -16.93 61.25 32.83
C GLU A 292 -17.73 60.26 31.96
N ASN A 293 -18.81 60.70 31.30
CA ASN A 293 -19.55 59.87 30.35
C ASN A 293 -18.65 59.42 29.18
N VAL A 294 -17.93 60.35 28.56
CA VAL A 294 -16.97 60.04 27.48
C VAL A 294 -15.86 59.09 27.96
N ARG A 295 -15.41 59.24 29.21
CA ARG A 295 -14.43 58.34 29.83
C ARG A 295 -14.96 56.91 29.94
N GLN A 296 -16.21 56.75 30.38
CA GLN A 296 -16.86 55.45 30.52
C GLN A 296 -17.05 54.75 29.17
N GLU A 297 -17.56 55.47 28.17
CA GLU A 297 -17.71 54.94 26.79
C GLU A 297 -16.37 54.50 26.20
N ARG A 298 -15.34 55.36 26.32
CA ARG A 298 -13.97 55.03 25.88
C ARG A 298 -13.44 53.78 26.57
N ASN A 299 -13.67 53.64 27.88
CA ASN A 299 -13.22 52.48 28.64
C ASN A 299 -13.98 51.21 28.22
N ALA A 300 -15.26 51.30 27.86
CA ALA A 300 -16.02 50.19 27.29
C ALA A 300 -15.46 49.77 25.91
N LEU A 301 -15.15 50.72 25.04
CA LEU A 301 -14.51 50.45 23.74
C LEU A 301 -13.14 49.77 23.93
N LYS A 302 -12.31 50.24 24.88
CA LYS A 302 -11.03 49.59 25.22
C LYS A 302 -11.19 48.14 25.68
N LYS A 303 -12.22 47.85 26.50
CA LYS A 303 -12.54 46.48 26.92
C LYS A 303 -12.95 45.62 25.74
N LEU A 304 -13.83 46.11 24.86
CA LEU A 304 -14.25 45.39 23.66
C LEU A 304 -13.07 45.11 22.73
N ARG A 305 -12.21 46.11 22.48
CA ARG A 305 -10.98 45.94 21.69
C ARG A 305 -10.06 44.86 22.28
N HIS A 306 -9.91 44.82 23.60
CA HIS A 306 -9.10 43.79 24.24
C HIS A 306 -9.66 42.38 24.04
N VAL A 307 -10.99 42.21 24.12
CA VAL A 307 -11.66 40.94 23.81
C VAL A 307 -11.39 40.53 22.36
N LYS A 308 -11.56 41.46 21.41
CA LYS A 308 -11.33 41.22 19.98
C LYS A 308 -9.88 40.89 19.64
N ASN A 309 -8.92 41.59 20.25
CA ASN A 309 -7.50 41.28 20.11
C ASN A 309 -7.17 39.86 20.61
N THR A 310 -7.73 39.46 21.76
CA THR A 310 -7.55 38.11 22.32
C THR A 310 -8.14 37.04 21.40
N GLU A 311 -9.33 37.28 20.85
CA GLU A 311 -9.97 36.41 19.87
C GLU A 311 -9.12 36.27 18.60
N MET A 312 -8.63 37.39 18.04
CA MET A 312 -7.79 37.42 16.85
C MET A 312 -6.47 36.67 17.06
N GLY A 313 -5.83 36.86 18.22
CA GLY A 313 -4.59 36.17 18.56
C GLY A 313 -4.77 34.64 18.65
N THR A 314 -5.89 34.20 19.22
CA THR A 314 -6.25 32.77 19.29
C THR A 314 -6.46 32.20 17.89
N LYS A 315 -7.27 32.87 17.05
CA LYS A 315 -7.56 32.43 15.69
C LYS A 315 -6.32 32.42 14.79
N SER A 316 -5.44 33.41 14.93
CA SER A 316 -4.17 33.48 14.20
C SER A 316 -3.24 32.33 14.57
N THR A 317 -3.20 31.96 15.86
CA THR A 317 -2.42 30.82 16.34
C THR A 317 -2.94 29.51 15.74
N VAL A 318 -4.26 29.31 15.74
CA VAL A 318 -4.90 28.13 15.13
C VAL A 318 -4.63 28.08 13.62
N LEU A 319 -4.79 29.20 12.91
CA LEU A 319 -4.51 29.29 11.47
C LEU A 319 -3.07 28.87 11.14
N ARG A 320 -2.09 29.36 11.90
CA ARG A 320 -0.70 28.96 11.72
C ARG A 320 -0.51 27.45 11.90
N ARG A 321 -1.07 26.87 12.96
CA ARG A 321 -1.00 25.43 13.22
C ARG A 321 -1.66 24.60 12.12
N LEU A 322 -2.81 25.05 11.62
CA LEU A 322 -3.47 24.38 10.49
C LEU A 322 -2.62 24.42 9.21
N ASN A 323 -1.88 25.50 8.96
CA ASN A 323 -0.94 25.55 7.84
C ASN A 323 0.25 24.61 8.04
N ASP A 324 0.80 24.51 9.26
CA ASP A 324 1.88 23.56 9.57
C ASP A 324 1.39 22.11 9.31
N VAL A 325 0.21 21.76 9.83
CA VAL A 325 -0.42 20.44 9.65
C VAL A 325 -0.78 20.18 8.19
N LYS A 326 -1.18 21.22 7.44
CA LYS A 326 -1.44 21.11 5.99
C LYS A 326 -0.20 20.61 5.27
N GLY A 327 0.97 21.19 5.55
CA GLY A 327 2.23 20.76 4.94
C GLY A 327 2.52 19.28 5.22
N ASP A 328 2.42 18.87 6.48
CA ASP A 328 2.60 17.46 6.87
C ASP A 328 1.61 16.51 6.17
N MET A 329 0.35 16.94 6.01
CA MET A 329 -0.68 16.15 5.33
C MET A 329 -0.49 16.10 3.82
N GLN A 330 0.03 17.16 3.19
CA GLN A 330 0.40 17.17 1.77
C GLN A 330 1.59 16.26 1.50
N ASP A 331 2.59 16.26 2.37
CA ASP A 331 3.71 15.32 2.30
C ASP A 331 3.21 13.87 2.40
N LEU A 332 2.26 13.62 3.31
CA LEU A 332 1.65 12.30 3.45
C LEU A 332 0.78 11.92 2.25
N GLU A 333 0.05 12.87 1.65
CA GLU A 333 -0.70 12.65 0.40
C GLU A 333 0.24 12.25 -0.75
N LEU A 334 1.40 12.91 -0.88
CA LEU A 334 2.41 12.55 -1.86
C LEU A 334 2.98 11.15 -1.61
N LEU A 335 3.38 10.85 -0.37
CA LEU A 335 3.92 9.53 -0.01
C LEU A 335 2.90 8.41 -0.24
N THR A 336 1.62 8.65 0.06
CA THR A 336 0.56 7.66 -0.19
C THR A 336 0.27 7.47 -1.67
N LEU A 337 0.37 8.51 -2.50
CA LEU A 337 0.29 8.39 -3.95
C LEU A 337 1.44 7.55 -4.51
N GLN A 338 2.68 7.81 -4.05
CA GLN A 338 3.86 7.04 -4.46
C GLN A 338 3.75 5.58 -4.01
N ALA A 339 3.34 5.34 -2.76
CA ALA A 339 3.09 4.01 -2.22
C ALA A 339 1.99 3.26 -2.98
N ASP A 340 0.94 3.95 -3.44
CA ASP A 340 -0.14 3.36 -4.24
C ASP A 340 0.41 2.86 -5.57
N VAL A 341 1.13 3.70 -6.32
CA VAL A 341 1.79 3.31 -7.58
C VAL A 341 2.76 2.14 -7.36
N ALA A 342 3.60 2.19 -6.32
CA ALA A 342 4.51 1.12 -5.97
C ALA A 342 3.78 -0.21 -5.67
N THR A 343 2.68 -0.13 -4.92
CA THR A 343 1.85 -1.30 -4.58
C THR A 343 1.20 -1.90 -5.82
N GLN A 344 0.63 -1.08 -6.71
CA GLN A 344 0.02 -1.58 -7.95
C GLN A 344 1.04 -2.28 -8.86
N ASN A 345 2.26 -1.74 -8.95
CA ASN A 345 3.35 -2.37 -9.68
C ASN A 345 3.74 -3.70 -9.05
N LEU A 346 3.86 -3.76 -7.73
CA LEU A 346 4.14 -4.99 -7.00
C LEU A 346 3.04 -6.05 -7.17
N VAL A 347 1.76 -5.65 -7.10
CA VAL A 347 0.60 -6.51 -7.39
C VAL A 347 0.70 -7.07 -8.80
N THR A 348 1.08 -6.25 -9.79
CA THR A 348 1.26 -6.68 -11.18
C THR A 348 2.36 -7.74 -11.31
N VAL A 349 3.53 -7.50 -10.73
CA VAL A 349 4.65 -8.47 -10.71
C VAL A 349 4.21 -9.77 -10.02
N TRP A 350 3.56 -9.67 -8.86
CA TRP A 350 3.13 -10.85 -8.11
C TRP A 350 2.04 -11.64 -8.84
N ASN A 351 1.12 -10.97 -9.54
CA ASN A 351 0.08 -11.61 -10.35
C ASN A 351 0.68 -12.41 -11.51
N LYS A 352 1.74 -11.89 -12.15
CA LYS A 352 2.49 -12.62 -13.18
C LYS A 352 3.11 -13.90 -12.60
N LEU A 353 3.81 -13.79 -11.47
CA LEU A 353 4.41 -14.92 -10.78
C LEU A 353 3.36 -15.97 -10.37
N TYR A 354 2.24 -15.51 -9.81
CA TYR A 354 1.12 -16.37 -9.43
C TYR A 354 0.53 -17.11 -10.63
N LEU A 355 0.37 -16.45 -11.78
CA LEU A 355 -0.16 -17.09 -12.99
C LEU A 355 0.73 -18.26 -13.44
N TYR A 356 2.05 -18.11 -13.41
CA TYR A 356 2.96 -19.22 -13.75
C TYR A 356 2.85 -20.39 -12.77
N ILE A 357 2.76 -20.10 -11.47
CA ILE A 357 2.59 -21.14 -10.45
C ILE A 357 1.25 -21.85 -10.63
N LYS A 358 0.18 -21.08 -10.90
CA LYS A 358 -1.15 -21.62 -11.16
C LYS A 358 -1.16 -22.51 -12.40
N ASN A 359 -0.52 -22.10 -13.49
CA ASN A 359 -0.42 -22.94 -14.69
C ASN A 359 0.30 -24.27 -14.41
N SER A 360 1.39 -24.26 -13.63
CA SER A 360 2.06 -25.49 -13.20
C SER A 360 1.16 -26.36 -12.31
N GLN A 361 0.37 -25.73 -11.44
CA GLN A 361 -0.58 -26.42 -10.57
C GLN A 361 -1.74 -27.03 -11.35
N GLU A 362 -2.34 -26.32 -12.29
CA GLU A 362 -3.38 -26.85 -13.17
C GLU A 362 -2.84 -28.01 -14.04
N ALA A 363 -1.62 -27.89 -14.58
CA ALA A 363 -0.96 -29.00 -15.27
C ALA A 363 -0.79 -30.24 -14.36
N SER A 364 -0.53 -30.02 -13.07
CA SER A 364 -0.36 -31.09 -12.09
C SER A 364 -1.66 -31.87 -11.81
N GLU A 365 -2.83 -31.25 -12.02
CA GLU A 365 -4.13 -31.90 -11.82
C GLU A 365 -4.43 -32.98 -12.87
N PHE A 366 -3.78 -32.92 -14.04
CA PHE A 366 -3.89 -33.97 -15.06
C PHE A 366 -3.11 -35.24 -14.71
N ILE A 367 -2.20 -35.18 -13.74
CA ILE A 367 -1.41 -36.32 -13.26
C ILE A 367 -2.22 -37.05 -12.18
N THR A 368 -3.14 -37.90 -12.64
CA THR A 368 -4.01 -38.72 -11.78
C THR A 368 -3.57 -40.17 -11.75
N ASP A 369 -4.08 -40.96 -10.80
CA ASP A 369 -3.79 -42.39 -10.70
C ASP A 369 -4.17 -43.17 -11.97
N ALA A 370 -5.19 -42.71 -12.71
CA ALA A 370 -5.63 -43.29 -13.97
C ALA A 370 -4.78 -42.89 -15.19
N LEU A 371 -3.84 -41.94 -15.05
CA LEU A 371 -3.00 -41.50 -16.16
C LEU A 371 -2.11 -42.66 -16.61
N LYS A 372 -2.03 -42.88 -17.94
CA LYS A 372 -1.13 -43.89 -18.49
C LYS A 372 0.32 -43.44 -18.30
N VAL A 373 1.18 -44.37 -17.87
CA VAL A 373 2.63 -44.14 -17.71
C VAL A 373 3.25 -43.59 -19.00
N SER A 374 2.74 -43.99 -20.17
CA SER A 374 3.19 -43.50 -21.47
C SER A 374 2.97 -42.00 -21.73
N PHE A 375 2.06 -41.36 -21.00
CA PHE A 375 1.81 -39.91 -21.07
C PHE A 375 2.36 -39.14 -19.87
N LEU A 376 2.94 -39.84 -18.88
CA LEU A 376 3.38 -39.22 -17.63
C LEU A 376 4.54 -38.25 -17.84
N ALA A 377 5.52 -38.59 -18.68
CA ALA A 377 6.64 -37.69 -19.00
C ALA A 377 6.15 -36.37 -19.61
N PHE A 378 5.25 -36.45 -20.60
CA PHE A 378 4.65 -35.28 -21.25
C PHE A 378 3.91 -34.37 -20.26
N HIS A 379 3.01 -34.92 -19.44
CA HIS A 379 2.28 -34.09 -18.46
C HIS A 379 3.19 -33.55 -17.36
N PHE A 380 4.20 -34.30 -16.94
CA PHE A 380 5.15 -33.84 -15.93
C PHE A 380 6.07 -32.73 -16.46
N GLU A 381 6.41 -32.76 -17.74
CA GLU A 381 7.13 -31.66 -18.41
C GLU A 381 6.31 -30.36 -18.37
N GLN A 382 5.01 -30.41 -18.64
CA GLN A 382 4.11 -29.25 -18.50
C GLN A 382 4.04 -28.70 -17.07
N VAL A 383 4.22 -29.55 -16.04
CA VAL A 383 4.33 -29.10 -14.65
C VAL A 383 5.66 -28.36 -14.42
N ILE A 384 6.75 -28.78 -15.06
CA ILE A 384 8.09 -28.22 -14.88
C ILE A 384 8.31 -26.92 -15.65
N GLU A 385 7.84 -26.84 -16.90
CA GLU A 385 8.12 -25.75 -17.83
C GLU A 385 7.96 -24.33 -17.22
N PRO A 386 6.87 -24.01 -16.49
CA PRO A 386 6.70 -22.66 -15.92
C PRO A 386 7.76 -22.29 -14.88
N TRP A 387 8.43 -23.26 -14.25
CA TRP A 387 9.37 -23.00 -13.16
C TRP A 387 10.64 -22.28 -13.60
N ALA A 388 11.04 -22.38 -14.85
CA ALA A 388 12.16 -21.58 -15.36
C ALA A 388 11.84 -20.07 -15.30
N LEU A 389 10.63 -19.67 -15.70
CA LEU A 389 10.18 -18.28 -15.64
C LEU A 389 9.93 -17.83 -14.19
N ILE A 390 9.35 -18.69 -13.35
CA ILE A 390 9.15 -18.42 -11.92
C ILE A 390 10.49 -18.12 -11.24
N ARG A 391 11.55 -18.86 -11.58
CA ARG A 391 12.89 -18.64 -11.03
C ARG A 391 13.39 -17.23 -11.33
N ASP A 392 13.35 -16.84 -12.60
CA ASP A 392 13.94 -15.61 -13.08
C ASP A 392 13.19 -14.40 -12.50
N GLU A 393 11.85 -14.43 -12.55
CA GLU A 393 10.99 -13.38 -11.97
C GLU A 393 11.12 -13.29 -10.43
N ALA A 394 11.20 -14.42 -9.74
CA ALA A 394 11.38 -14.44 -8.29
C ALA A 394 12.76 -13.91 -7.87
N ASP A 395 13.80 -14.17 -8.68
CA ASP A 395 15.14 -13.65 -8.43
C ASP A 395 15.21 -12.14 -8.65
N GLU A 396 14.66 -11.64 -9.76
CA GLU A 396 14.57 -10.21 -10.04
C GLU A 396 13.80 -9.48 -8.92
N LEU A 397 12.66 -10.04 -8.49
CA LEU A 397 11.87 -9.46 -7.42
C LEU A 397 12.67 -9.42 -6.11
N TYR A 398 13.36 -10.51 -5.75
CA TYR A 398 14.20 -10.55 -4.57
C TYR A 398 15.35 -9.53 -4.64
N ALA A 399 15.99 -9.38 -5.81
CA ALA A 399 17.07 -8.43 -6.03
C ALA A 399 16.62 -6.98 -5.81
N VAL A 400 15.45 -6.59 -6.34
CA VAL A 400 14.87 -5.24 -6.13
C VAL A 400 14.70 -4.94 -4.64
N PHE A 401 14.18 -5.90 -3.86
CA PHE A 401 14.06 -5.74 -2.40
C PHE A 401 15.42 -5.67 -1.70
N ALA A 402 16.40 -6.47 -2.13
CA ALA A 402 17.74 -6.48 -1.55
C ALA A 402 18.48 -5.15 -1.79
N GLU A 403 18.36 -4.59 -3.00
CA GLU A 403 18.90 -3.28 -3.36
C GLU A 403 18.27 -2.16 -2.53
N ALA A 404 16.93 -2.14 -2.44
CA ALA A 404 16.20 -1.18 -1.64
C ALA A 404 16.59 -1.27 -0.16
N ASP A 405 16.71 -2.48 0.41
CA ASP A 405 17.14 -2.68 1.79
C ASP A 405 18.57 -2.18 2.04
N ALA A 406 19.48 -2.41 1.09
CA ALA A 406 20.85 -1.91 1.18
C ALA A 406 20.89 -0.38 1.14
N GLU A 407 20.02 0.26 0.36
CA GLU A 407 19.90 1.70 0.28
C GLU A 407 19.25 2.29 1.54
N ILE A 408 18.16 1.71 2.04
CA ILE A 408 17.50 2.12 3.29
C ILE A 408 18.47 2.08 4.48
N LYS A 409 19.34 1.07 4.55
CA LYS A 409 20.36 0.97 5.60
C LYS A 409 21.37 2.11 5.61
N LYS A 410 21.58 2.83 4.49
CA LYS A 410 22.50 3.99 4.44
C LYS A 410 21.91 5.23 5.11
N TYR A 411 20.58 5.27 5.29
CA TYR A 411 19.86 6.39 5.89
C TYR A 411 19.47 6.13 7.36
N ARG A 412 19.84 4.97 7.90
CA ARG A 412 19.72 4.62 9.33
C ARG A 412 21.09 4.76 9.98
#